data_AF-A0A6A3IUP2-F1
#
_entry.id   AF-A0A6A3IUP2-F1
#
_cell.length_a   1.000
_cell.length_b   1.000
_cell.length_c   1.000
_cell.angle_alpha   90.00
_cell.angle_beta   90.00
_cell.angle_gamma   90.00
#
_symmetry.space_group_name_H-M   'P 1'
#
loop_
_entity.id
_entity.type
_entity.pdbx_description
1 polymer ?
#
loop_
_entity_poly.entity_id
_entity_poly.type
_entity_poly.pdbx_seq_one_letter_code
_entity_poly.pdbx_strand_id
1 'polypeptide(L)'
;MWNEKKIELIYNNEWQNKPRGNSTGSGKLKNPGKSFFLELAANAVRRANAYRDKNHLNYARKAMIRCGLSLDVDGVWRVEQLYPHLQEIIKKYPGEFDKPSQKEATPSKPSVAVISASALSE
;
A
#
# COMPACT_ATOMS: atom_id res chain seq x y z
N MET A 1 5.15 10.18 21.18
CA MET A 1 4.75 8.80 20.82
C MET A 1 5.96 7.87 21.01
N TRP A 2 5.82 6.67 21.58
CA TRP A 2 7.00 5.82 21.89
C TRP A 2 7.75 5.32 20.64
N ASN A 3 7.07 5.22 19.50
CA ASN A 3 7.69 4.78 18.24
C ASN A 3 8.63 5.82 17.63
N GLU A 4 8.30 7.12 17.71
CA GLU A 4 9.17 8.21 17.24
C GLU A 4 10.47 8.25 18.03
N LYS A 5 10.38 8.12 19.36
CA LYS A 5 11.54 8.08 20.24
C LYS A 5 12.43 6.86 20.01
N LYS A 6 11.87 5.72 19.58
CA LYS A 6 12.67 4.55 19.16
C LYS A 6 13.45 4.82 17.89
N ILE A 7 12.85 5.48 16.91
CA ILE A 7 13.50 5.84 15.63
C ILE A 7 14.64 6.84 15.90
N GLU A 8 14.40 7.85 16.72
CA GLU A 8 15.41 8.83 17.15
C GLU A 8 16.63 8.16 17.82
N LEU A 9 16.40 7.22 18.75
CA LEU A 9 17.47 6.47 19.41
C LEU A 9 18.25 5.54 18.46
N ILE A 10 17.62 5.06 17.38
CA ILE A 10 18.28 4.30 16.32
C ILE A 10 19.20 5.23 15.51
N TYR A 11 18.69 6.40 15.08
CA TYR A 11 19.46 7.37 14.30
C TYR A 11 20.68 7.92 15.04
N ASN A 12 20.52 8.19 16.34
CA ASN A 12 21.60 8.73 17.16
C ASN A 12 22.58 7.66 17.67
N ASN A 13 22.40 6.41 17.29
CA ASN A 13 23.19 5.28 17.79
C ASN A 13 23.13 5.13 19.33
N GLU A 14 22.09 5.68 19.98
CA GLU A 14 21.85 5.72 21.43
C GLU A 14 20.89 4.62 21.90
N TRP A 15 20.86 3.51 21.18
CA TRP A 15 20.02 2.36 21.49
C TRP A 15 20.51 1.72 22.80
N GLN A 16 19.61 1.73 23.80
CA GLN A 16 19.92 1.63 25.22
C GLN A 16 20.94 0.53 25.59
N ASN A 17 22.06 0.94 26.20
CA ASN A 17 23.01 0.05 26.90
C ASN A 17 22.95 0.20 28.43
N LYS A 18 22.13 1.12 28.96
CA LYS A 18 22.04 1.27 30.41
C LYS A 18 21.09 0.20 30.95
N PRO A 19 21.55 -0.73 31.81
CA PRO A 19 20.66 -1.68 32.47
C PRO A 19 19.60 -0.88 33.25
N ARG A 20 18.32 -1.23 33.06
CA ARG A 20 17.24 -0.64 33.85
C ARG A 20 17.16 -1.44 35.15
N GLY A 21 17.84 -0.98 36.21
CA GLY A 21 17.95 -1.71 37.47
C GLY A 21 18.93 -2.91 37.37
N ASN A 22 18.66 -3.99 38.11
CA ASN A 22 19.52 -5.19 38.14
C ASN A 22 19.43 -6.10 36.89
N SER A 23 18.69 -5.70 35.84
CA SER A 23 18.61 -6.50 34.63
C SER A 23 19.85 -6.28 33.76
N THR A 24 20.59 -7.33 33.42
CA THR A 24 21.59 -7.28 32.34
C THR A 24 20.87 -6.89 31.06
N GLY A 25 20.99 -5.62 30.66
CA GLY A 25 20.38 -5.11 29.44
C GLY A 25 20.77 -6.02 28.28
N SER A 26 19.79 -6.62 27.61
CA SER A 26 20.06 -7.62 26.60
C SER A 26 20.80 -6.95 25.44
N GLY A 27 22.11 -7.23 25.28
CA GLY A 27 22.95 -6.79 24.17
C GLY A 27 22.50 -7.29 22.78
N LYS A 28 21.25 -7.78 22.66
CA LYS A 28 20.63 -8.30 21.43
C LYS A 28 20.52 -7.27 20.32
N LEU A 29 20.44 -5.98 20.62
CA LEU A 29 20.54 -4.93 19.60
C LEU A 29 21.99 -4.71 19.14
N LYS A 30 23.00 -5.11 19.95
CA LYS A 30 24.45 -4.93 19.73
C LYS A 30 25.09 -6.10 19.03
N ASN A 31 24.27 -7.07 18.63
CA ASN A 31 24.74 -8.22 17.91
C ASN A 31 25.26 -7.74 16.53
N PRO A 32 26.56 -7.83 16.23
CA PRO A 32 27.12 -7.43 14.94
C PRO A 32 26.47 -8.19 13.76
N GLY A 33 25.81 -9.32 14.03
CA GLY A 33 24.99 -10.01 13.03
C GLY A 33 23.72 -9.23 12.63
N LYS A 34 23.16 -8.37 13.47
CA LYS A 34 21.84 -7.75 13.21
C LYS A 34 21.86 -6.82 12.00
N SER A 35 22.87 -5.95 11.87
CA SER A 35 23.03 -5.10 10.69
C SER A 35 23.23 -5.96 9.44
N PHE A 36 24.11 -6.97 9.52
CA PHE A 36 24.35 -7.92 8.44
C PHE A 36 23.08 -8.65 7.99
N PHE A 37 22.28 -9.20 8.92
CA PHE A 37 21.05 -9.91 8.59
C PHE A 37 19.98 -8.98 8.01
N LEU A 38 19.83 -7.77 8.54
CA LEU A 38 18.88 -6.79 8.02
C LEU A 38 19.28 -6.30 6.63
N GLU A 39 20.57 -6.06 6.40
CA GLU A 39 21.11 -5.71 5.10
C GLU A 39 20.93 -6.85 4.09
N LEU A 40 21.26 -8.08 4.49
CA LEU A 40 21.08 -9.27 3.67
C LEU A 40 19.61 -9.45 3.29
N ALA A 41 18.69 -9.33 4.27
CA ALA A 41 17.25 -9.42 4.02
C ALA A 41 16.77 -8.32 3.07
N ALA A 42 17.19 -7.06 3.30
CA ALA A 42 16.83 -5.94 2.44
C ALA A 42 17.34 -6.14 1.00
N ASN A 43 18.59 -6.60 0.84
CA ASN A 43 19.18 -6.88 -0.46
C ASN A 43 18.51 -8.05 -1.16
N ALA A 44 18.15 -9.11 -0.43
CA ALA A 44 17.39 -10.24 -0.97
C ALA A 44 16.02 -9.78 -1.50
N VAL A 45 15.27 -8.98 -0.72
CA VAL A 45 13.97 -8.43 -1.13
C VAL A 45 14.11 -7.51 -2.35
N ARG A 46 15.12 -6.62 -2.36
CA ARG A 46 15.38 -5.75 -3.52
C ARG A 46 15.67 -6.56 -4.78
N ARG A 47 16.52 -7.60 -4.69
CA ARG A 47 16.82 -8.48 -5.83
C ARG A 47 15.60 -9.25 -6.31
N ALA A 48 14.81 -9.82 -5.40
CA ALA A 48 13.57 -10.51 -5.74
C ALA A 48 12.59 -9.58 -6.47
N ASN A 49 12.42 -8.35 -5.96
CA ASN A 49 11.56 -7.34 -6.57
C ASN A 49 12.12 -6.75 -7.86
N ALA A 50 13.44 -6.81 -8.07
CA ALA A 50 14.15 -6.40 -9.29
C ALA A 50 14.19 -7.50 -10.36
N TYR A 51 13.90 -8.75 -10.01
CA TYR A 51 13.84 -9.84 -10.98
C TYR A 51 12.74 -9.57 -12.01
N ARG A 52 13.06 -9.79 -13.28
CA ARG A 52 12.16 -9.61 -14.43
C ARG A 52 12.17 -10.88 -15.26
N ASP A 53 11.04 -11.18 -15.88
CA ASP A 53 10.97 -12.24 -16.88
C ASP A 53 11.38 -11.75 -18.28
N LYS A 54 11.20 -12.62 -19.28
CA LYS A 54 11.48 -12.33 -20.69
C LYS A 54 10.70 -11.12 -21.23
N ASN A 55 9.56 -10.78 -20.61
CA ASN A 55 8.68 -9.68 -21.00
C ASN A 55 8.93 -8.44 -20.14
N HIS A 56 10.05 -8.38 -19.41
CA HIS A 56 10.39 -7.30 -18.49
C HIS A 56 9.36 -7.06 -17.38
N LEU A 57 8.60 -8.10 -16.99
CA LEU A 57 7.65 -8.04 -15.90
C LEU A 57 8.20 -8.64 -14.60
N ASN A 58 7.98 -7.94 -13.49
CA ASN A 58 8.26 -8.47 -12.15
C ASN A 58 7.05 -9.20 -11.58
N TYR A 59 7.29 -9.98 -10.51
CA TYR A 59 6.23 -10.77 -9.88
C TYR A 59 5.06 -9.90 -9.41
N ALA A 60 5.34 -8.75 -8.79
CA ALA A 60 4.31 -7.82 -8.32
C ALA A 60 3.40 -7.35 -9.46
N ARG A 61 3.97 -6.89 -10.58
CA ARG A 61 3.22 -6.46 -11.77
C ARG A 61 2.41 -7.60 -12.36
N LYS A 62 2.97 -8.81 -12.45
CA LYS A 62 2.22 -10.01 -12.88
C LYS A 62 1.02 -10.26 -11.98
N ALA A 63 1.20 -10.23 -10.67
CA ALA A 63 0.11 -10.43 -9.72
C ALA A 63 -0.97 -9.35 -9.88
N MET A 64 -0.58 -8.08 -10.05
CA MET A 64 -1.53 -6.99 -10.30
C MET A 64 -2.34 -7.21 -11.59
N ILE A 65 -1.70 -7.64 -12.68
CA ILE A 65 -2.38 -8.00 -13.94
C ILE A 65 -3.34 -9.16 -13.69
N ARG A 66 -2.88 -10.25 -13.06
CA ARG A 66 -3.70 -11.45 -12.77
C ARG A 66 -4.86 -11.17 -11.80
N CYS A 67 -4.79 -10.10 -11.01
CA CYS A 67 -5.87 -9.66 -10.13
C CYS A 67 -6.72 -8.52 -10.71
N GLY A 68 -6.48 -8.09 -11.95
CA GLY A 68 -7.26 -7.04 -12.62
C GLY A 68 -6.97 -5.61 -12.15
N LEU A 69 -5.91 -5.41 -11.37
CA LEU A 69 -5.47 -4.11 -10.85
C LEU A 69 -4.55 -3.35 -11.82
N SER A 70 -4.19 -3.96 -12.95
CA SER A 70 -3.32 -3.39 -13.99
C SER A 70 -3.78 -3.84 -15.37
N LEU A 71 -3.36 -3.09 -16.38
CA LEU A 71 -3.43 -3.48 -17.80
C LEU A 71 -2.35 -4.53 -18.12
N ASP A 72 -2.60 -5.37 -19.12
CA ASP A 72 -1.65 -6.37 -19.61
C ASP A 72 -0.39 -5.73 -20.24
N VAL A 73 0.55 -6.55 -20.71
CA VAL A 73 1.79 -6.12 -21.40
C VAL A 73 1.49 -5.22 -22.59
N ASP A 74 0.42 -5.53 -23.33
CA ASP A 74 0.00 -4.78 -24.52
C ASP A 74 -0.81 -3.52 -24.19
N GLY A 75 -1.02 -3.23 -22.90
CA GLY A 75 -1.82 -2.08 -22.44
C GLY A 75 -3.33 -2.27 -22.58
N VAL A 76 -3.80 -3.48 -22.90
CA VAL A 76 -5.24 -3.80 -23.03
C VAL A 76 -5.69 -4.57 -21.80
N TRP A 77 -6.84 -4.18 -21.23
CA TRP A 77 -7.47 -4.94 -20.16
C TRP A 77 -8.36 -6.05 -20.72
N ARG A 78 -8.23 -7.26 -20.19
CA ARG A 78 -8.90 -8.48 -20.67
C ARG A 78 -9.30 -9.38 -19.50
N VAL A 79 -10.36 -10.16 -19.62
CA VAL A 79 -10.76 -11.12 -18.56
C VAL A 79 -9.79 -12.31 -18.53
N GLU A 80 -9.28 -12.71 -19.69
CA GLU A 80 -8.35 -13.84 -19.86
C GLU A 80 -7.01 -13.62 -19.14
N GLN A 81 -6.68 -12.36 -18.85
CA GLN A 81 -5.49 -12.02 -18.09
C GLN A 81 -5.65 -12.39 -16.61
N LEU A 82 -6.87 -12.52 -16.08
CA LEU A 82 -7.09 -12.77 -14.65
C LEU A 82 -6.70 -14.19 -14.24
N TYR A 83 -6.58 -14.46 -12.94
CA TYR A 83 -6.49 -15.84 -12.47
C TYR A 83 -7.75 -16.65 -12.81
N PRO A 84 -7.63 -17.98 -13.06
CA PRO A 84 -8.76 -18.81 -13.48
C PRO A 84 -9.99 -18.72 -12.58
N HIS A 85 -9.78 -18.72 -11.25
CA HIS A 85 -10.87 -18.61 -10.28
C HIS A 85 -11.65 -17.29 -10.37
N LEU A 86 -10.99 -16.18 -10.72
CA LEU A 86 -11.67 -14.90 -10.94
C LEU A 86 -12.47 -14.93 -12.24
N GLN A 87 -11.93 -15.55 -13.29
CA GLN A 87 -12.65 -15.74 -14.54
C GLN A 87 -13.92 -16.58 -14.34
N GLU A 88 -13.86 -17.61 -13.51
CA GLU A 88 -15.02 -18.43 -13.13
C GLU A 88 -16.09 -17.63 -12.37
N ILE A 89 -15.69 -16.76 -11.44
CA ILE A 89 -16.61 -15.88 -10.71
C ILE A 89 -17.31 -14.93 -11.69
N ILE A 90 -16.56 -14.31 -12.61
CA ILE A 90 -17.13 -13.43 -13.64
C ILE A 90 -18.11 -14.19 -14.52
N LYS A 91 -17.75 -15.41 -14.95
CA LYS A 91 -18.63 -16.27 -15.75
C LYS A 91 -19.92 -16.63 -15.02
N LYS A 92 -19.88 -16.76 -13.69
CA LYS A 92 -21.06 -17.04 -12.85
C LYS A 92 -21.95 -15.80 -12.68
N TYR A 93 -21.40 -14.60 -12.69
CA TYR A 93 -22.12 -13.35 -12.45
C TYR A 93 -21.81 -12.26 -13.50
N PRO A 94 -22.05 -12.52 -14.81
CA PRO A 94 -21.68 -11.57 -15.86
C PRO A 94 -22.45 -10.25 -15.74
N GLY A 95 -23.73 -10.31 -15.38
CA GLY A 95 -24.56 -9.12 -15.21
C GLY A 95 -24.19 -8.24 -14.01
N GLU A 96 -23.47 -8.78 -13.01
CA GLU A 96 -22.89 -7.97 -11.92
C GLU A 96 -21.56 -7.33 -12.36
N PHE A 97 -20.80 -8.06 -13.17
CA PHE A 97 -19.49 -7.63 -13.65
C PHE A 97 -19.59 -6.46 -14.64
N ASP A 98 -20.57 -6.50 -15.56
CA ASP A 98 -20.75 -5.46 -16.60
C ASP A 98 -21.47 -4.20 -16.08
N LYS A 99 -21.83 -4.14 -14.80
CA LYS A 99 -22.52 -2.97 -14.25
C LYS A 99 -21.61 -1.74 -14.34
N PRO A 100 -22.10 -0.61 -14.85
CA PRO A 100 -21.36 0.63 -14.78
C PRO A 100 -21.10 0.98 -13.30
N SER A 101 -19.91 1.49 -13.03
CA SER A 101 -19.57 2.06 -11.71
C SER A 101 -20.68 3.02 -11.31
N GLN A 102 -21.32 2.74 -10.17
CA GLN A 102 -22.20 3.69 -9.52
C GLN A 102 -21.30 4.87 -9.15
N LYS A 103 -21.43 5.99 -9.86
CA LYS A 103 -20.78 7.24 -9.46
C LYS A 103 -21.29 7.54 -8.06
N GLU A 104 -20.42 7.44 -7.06
CA GLU A 104 -20.72 8.01 -5.75
C GLU A 104 -21.12 9.46 -5.99
N ALA A 105 -22.35 9.80 -5.60
CA ALA A 105 -22.82 11.18 -5.63
C ALA A 105 -21.87 11.98 -4.74
N THR A 106 -21.00 12.78 -5.37
CA THR A 106 -20.20 13.78 -4.67
C THR A 106 -21.16 14.58 -3.79
N PRO A 107 -20.95 14.68 -2.46
CA PRO A 107 -21.81 15.51 -1.63
C PRO A 107 -21.71 16.93 -2.16
N SER A 108 -22.82 17.43 -2.70
CA SER A 108 -22.94 18.80 -3.18
C SER A 108 -22.59 19.73 -2.03
N LYS A 109 -21.62 20.62 -2.25
CA LYS A 109 -21.34 21.72 -1.33
C LYS A 109 -22.66 22.46 -1.08
N PRO A 110 -23.04 22.77 0.17
CA PRO A 110 -24.23 23.56 0.42
C PRO A 110 -24.06 24.92 -0.26
N SER A 111 -24.99 25.21 -1.17
CA SER A 111 -25.12 26.52 -1.81
C SER A 111 -25.35 27.55 -0.71
N VAL A 112 -24.40 28.49 -0.56
CA VAL A 112 -24.58 29.64 0.33
C VAL A 112 -25.72 30.46 -0.25
N ALA A 113 -26.88 30.40 0.39
CA ALA A 113 -28.03 31.22 0.05
C ALA A 113 -27.63 32.70 0.21
N VAL A 114 -27.74 33.43 -0.89
CA VAL A 114 -27.62 34.88 -0.98
C VAL A 114 -28.68 35.50 -0.06
N ILE A 115 -28.24 36.24 0.96
CA ILE A 115 -29.12 37.09 1.75
C ILE A 115 -29.47 38.30 0.88
N SER A 116 -30.63 38.27 0.23
CA SER A 116 -31.22 39.49 -0.34
C SER A 116 -31.95 40.23 0.76
N ALA A 117 -31.36 41.33 1.22
CA ALA A 117 -32.06 42.40 1.89
C ALA A 117 -32.88 43.18 0.84
N SER A 118 -34.20 43.18 0.97
CA SER A 118 -35.06 44.18 0.36
C SER A 118 -36.01 44.71 1.42
N ALA A 119 -35.83 45.99 1.72
CA ALA A 119 -36.77 46.84 2.43
C ALA A 119 -38.07 46.99 1.62
N LEU A 120 -39.22 47.11 2.29
CA LEU A 120 -40.26 48.10 1.99
C LEU A 120 -41.34 48.11 3.08
N SER A 121 -41.74 49.33 3.41
CA SER A 121 -42.61 49.82 4.48
C SER A 121 -44.04 49.28 4.49
N GLU A 122 -44.64 49.26 5.67
CA GLU A 122 -45.73 50.18 6.10
C GLU A 122 -45.66 50.38 7.62
#